data_AF-A0A1Y3WKN2-F1
#
_entry.id   AF-A0A1Y3WKN2-F1
#
_cell.length_a   1.000
_cell.length_b   1.000
_cell.length_c   1.000
_cell.angle_alpha   90.00
_cell.angle_beta   90.00
_cell.angle_gamma   90.00
#
_symmetry.space_group_name_H-M   'P 1'
#
loop_
_entity.id
_entity.type
_entity.pdbx_description
1 polymer ?
#
loop_
_entity_poly.entity_id
_entity_poly.type
_entity_poly.pdbx_seq_one_letter_code
_entity_poly.pdbx_strand_id
1 'polypeptide(L)'
;MRKIKIILCISSLIAIILSSCGKQGPNIDLASIDISDIDSVEHTGTTGGQNGGYSYSFSESESNGFIKLLNKVELGNVVNERDALSNGAVSYYTLYYTDGETLTISPGHYFKIGDTYYEFKNYDELWDKFVEFNSIH
;
A
#
# COMPACT_ATOMS: atom_id res chain seq x y z
N MET A 1 -38.41 -22.02 -50.54
CA MET A 1 -39.01 -20.93 -49.75
C MET A 1 -38.55 -21.06 -48.31
N ARG A 2 -37.75 -20.11 -47.83
CA ARG A 2 -37.19 -20.04 -46.47
C ARG A 2 -38.30 -19.81 -45.44
N LYS A 3 -38.27 -20.54 -44.32
CA LYS A 3 -38.85 -20.07 -43.05
C LYS A 3 -37.74 -20.04 -42.01
N ILE A 4 -37.32 -18.83 -41.68
CA ILE A 4 -36.38 -18.49 -40.62
C ILE A 4 -37.04 -18.87 -39.29
N LYS A 5 -36.32 -19.62 -38.44
CA LYS A 5 -36.62 -19.72 -37.02
C LYS A 5 -35.44 -19.13 -36.26
N ILE A 6 -35.60 -17.89 -35.82
CA ILE A 6 -34.72 -17.26 -34.84
C ILE A 6 -34.96 -17.99 -33.52
N ILE A 7 -33.94 -18.68 -33.01
CA ILE A 7 -33.93 -19.21 -31.65
C ILE A 7 -32.98 -18.35 -30.85
N LEU A 8 -33.58 -17.60 -29.92
CA LEU A 8 -32.94 -16.77 -28.92
C LEU A 8 -32.49 -17.69 -27.78
N CYS A 9 -31.23 -18.12 -27.77
CA CYS A 9 -30.63 -18.79 -26.61
C CYS A 9 -29.65 -17.83 -25.93
N ILE A 10 -30.22 -16.99 -25.07
CA ILE A 10 -29.51 -16.26 -24.02
C ILE A 10 -29.25 -17.25 -22.87
N SER A 11 -28.10 -17.11 -22.19
CA SER A 11 -27.52 -18.00 -21.15
C SER A 11 -26.81 -19.23 -21.75
N SER A 12 -25.49 -19.39 -21.64
CA SER A 12 -24.70 -19.31 -20.41
C SER A 12 -23.27 -18.82 -20.70
N LEU A 13 -22.98 -17.57 -20.33
CA LEU A 13 -21.64 -16.99 -20.37
C LEU A 13 -21.25 -16.65 -18.93
N ILE A 14 -21.22 -17.66 -18.05
CA ILE A 14 -20.81 -17.53 -16.65
C ILE A 14 -20.04 -18.79 -16.26
N ALA A 15 -18.71 -18.73 -16.39
CA ALA A 15 -17.73 -19.38 -15.52
C ALA A 15 -16.29 -19.07 -16.01
N ILE A 16 -16.02 -17.83 -16.38
CA ILE A 16 -14.68 -17.25 -16.36
C ILE A 16 -14.95 -16.04 -15.45
N ILE A 17 -14.58 -15.99 -14.17
CA ILE A 17 -13.23 -15.87 -13.63
C ILE A 17 -13.38 -16.15 -12.12
N LEU A 18 -12.94 -17.31 -11.63
CA LEU A 18 -12.60 -17.47 -10.20
C LEU A 18 -11.24 -18.16 -10.10
N SER A 19 -10.29 -17.68 -10.89
CA SER A 19 -8.89 -17.66 -10.47
C SER A 19 -8.66 -16.37 -9.68
N SER A 20 -9.36 -16.20 -8.55
CA SER A 20 -8.68 -15.62 -7.39
C SER A 20 -7.72 -16.70 -6.94
N CYS A 21 -6.62 -16.83 -7.69
CA CYS A 21 -5.36 -17.24 -7.12
C CYS A 21 -5.16 -16.22 -6.01
N GLY A 22 -5.52 -16.59 -4.79
CA GLY A 22 -5.05 -15.91 -3.61
C GLY A 22 -3.53 -15.96 -3.74
N LYS A 23 -2.97 -14.93 -4.37
CA LYS A 23 -1.60 -14.54 -4.13
C LYS A 23 -1.61 -14.33 -2.62
N GLN A 24 -1.13 -15.33 -1.88
CA GLN A 24 -0.61 -15.05 -0.56
C GLN A 24 0.34 -13.90 -0.83
N GLY A 25 -0.03 -12.71 -0.37
CA GLY A 25 0.86 -11.57 -0.42
C GLY A 25 2.20 -12.04 0.15
N PRO A 26 3.33 -11.51 -0.35
CA PRO A 26 4.62 -11.81 0.27
C PRO A 26 4.46 -11.68 1.79
N ASN A 27 4.99 -12.65 2.54
CA ASN A 27 5.03 -12.58 3.99
C ASN A 27 6.00 -11.46 4.36
N ILE A 28 5.51 -10.22 4.28
CA ILE A 28 6.28 -9.01 4.50
C ILE A 28 6.36 -8.85 6.01
N ASP A 29 7.51 -9.20 6.57
CA ASP A 29 7.83 -8.88 7.94
C ASP A 29 8.54 -7.52 7.98
N LEU A 30 7.76 -6.46 8.20
CA LEU A 30 8.30 -5.10 8.35
C LEU A 30 9.33 -5.01 9.47
N ALA A 31 9.23 -5.85 10.51
CA ALA A 31 10.18 -5.85 11.62
C ALA A 31 11.58 -6.32 11.22
N SER A 32 11.69 -7.06 10.10
CA SER A 32 12.94 -7.63 9.59
C SER A 32 13.70 -6.73 8.61
N ILE A 33 13.14 -5.58 8.22
CA ILE A 33 13.81 -4.66 7.28
C ILE A 33 15.06 -4.10 7.96
N ASP A 34 16.24 -4.41 7.41
CA ASP A 34 17.51 -3.86 7.85
C ASP A 34 17.79 -2.53 7.11
N ILE A 35 18.19 -1.51 7.85
CA ILE A 35 18.55 -0.21 7.28
C ILE A 35 19.75 -0.31 6.31
N SER A 36 20.63 -1.28 6.51
CA SER A 36 21.78 -1.52 5.61
C SER A 36 21.39 -2.06 4.25
N ASP A 37 20.18 -2.62 4.12
CA ASP A 37 19.63 -3.07 2.85
C ASP A 37 18.94 -1.93 2.08
N ILE A 38 18.74 -0.76 2.71
CA ILE A 38 18.06 0.40 2.13
C ILE A 38 19.07 1.42 1.60
N ASP A 39 19.00 1.71 0.30
CA ASP A 39 19.78 2.75 -0.35
C ASP A 39 19.18 4.14 -0.10
N SER A 40 17.87 4.29 -0.26
CA SER A 40 17.18 5.56 0.01
C SER A 40 15.69 5.36 0.30
N VAL A 41 15.09 6.38 0.92
CA VAL A 41 13.64 6.47 1.13
C VAL A 41 13.13 7.75 0.47
N GLU A 42 12.13 7.63 -0.39
CA GLU A 42 11.41 8.77 -0.97
C GLU A 42 10.03 8.88 -0.34
N HIS A 43 9.66 10.10 0.07
CA HIS A 43 8.34 10.41 0.59
C HIS A 43 7.57 11.28 -0.39
N THR A 44 6.40 10.79 -0.78
CA THR A 44 5.49 11.46 -1.71
C THR A 44 4.10 11.51 -1.13
N GLY A 45 3.26 12.40 -1.61
CA GLY A 45 1.88 12.44 -1.15
C GLY A 45 1.08 13.59 -1.71
N THR A 46 -0.17 13.70 -1.24
CA THR A 46 -1.06 14.81 -1.54
C THR A 46 -1.75 15.28 -0.28
N THR A 47 -1.86 16.60 -0.11
CA THR A 47 -2.61 17.25 0.98
C THR A 47 -4.10 17.43 0.68
N GLY A 48 -4.56 16.99 -0.50
CA GLY A 48 -5.97 17.12 -0.94
C GLY A 48 -6.33 18.48 -1.54
N GLY A 49 -5.41 19.44 -1.55
CA GLY A 49 -5.57 20.76 -2.19
C GLY A 49 -5.21 20.77 -3.68
N GLN A 50 -5.65 21.81 -4.40
CA GLN A 50 -5.20 22.08 -5.76
C GLN A 50 -3.69 22.40 -5.73
N ASN A 51 -2.86 21.53 -6.31
CA ASN A 51 -1.40 21.51 -6.19
C ASN A 51 -0.84 21.02 -4.83
N GLY A 52 -1.59 20.21 -4.09
CA GLY A 52 -1.16 19.67 -2.80
C GLY A 52 -0.13 18.53 -2.88
N GLY A 53 0.40 18.23 -4.06
CA GLY A 53 1.37 17.16 -4.25
C GLY A 53 2.75 17.53 -3.73
N TYR A 54 3.43 16.60 -3.08
CA TYR A 54 4.83 16.75 -2.67
C TYR A 54 5.63 15.47 -2.95
N SER A 55 6.94 15.64 -3.10
CA SER A 55 7.90 14.56 -3.32
C SER A 55 9.27 15.03 -2.86
N TYR A 56 9.92 14.28 -1.97
CA TYR A 56 11.30 14.53 -1.55
C TYR A 56 11.94 13.26 -1.02
N SER A 57 13.26 13.19 -1.11
CA SER A 57 14.05 12.10 -0.55
C SER A 57 14.45 12.41 0.90
N PHE A 58 14.43 11.40 1.75
CA PHE A 58 14.93 11.50 3.11
C PHE A 58 16.46 11.57 3.14
N SER A 59 16.97 12.31 4.12
CA SER A 59 18.35 12.16 4.58
C SER A 59 18.58 10.76 5.17
N GLU A 60 19.86 10.41 5.37
CA GLU A 60 20.24 9.13 6.02
C GLU A 60 19.64 9.02 7.42
N SER A 61 19.65 10.10 8.21
CA SER A 61 19.07 10.13 9.55
C SER A 61 17.55 9.95 9.55
N GLU A 62 16.85 10.57 8.60
CA GLU A 62 15.40 10.42 8.44
C GLU A 62 15.05 9.01 7.99
N SER A 63 15.79 8.44 7.03
CA SER A 63 15.64 7.06 6.58
C SER A 63 15.80 6.08 7.75
N ASN A 64 16.85 6.22 8.56
CA ASN A 64 17.06 5.40 9.75
C ASN A 64 15.93 5.55 10.78
N GLY A 65 15.48 6.79 11.03
CA GLY A 65 14.35 7.05 11.93
C GLY A 65 13.05 6.41 11.44
N PHE A 66 12.79 6.53 10.13
CA PHE A 66 11.62 5.97 9.49
C PHE A 66 11.62 4.43 9.52
N ILE A 67 12.73 3.78 9.15
CA ILE A 67 12.84 2.31 9.22
C ILE A 67 12.65 1.82 10.66
N LYS A 68 13.22 2.49 11.67
CA LYS A 68 12.96 2.16 13.08
C LYS A 68 11.50 2.29 13.51
N LEU A 69 10.77 3.24 12.92
CA LEU A 69 9.33 3.37 13.16
C LEU A 69 8.55 2.27 12.42
N LEU A 70 8.92 2.01 11.16
CA LEU A 70 8.33 0.97 10.32
C LEU A 70 8.47 -0.42 10.94
N ASN A 71 9.63 -0.76 11.50
CA ASN A 71 9.89 -2.06 12.13
C ASN A 71 9.03 -2.32 13.38
N LYS A 72 8.28 -1.32 13.87
CA LYS A 72 7.33 -1.47 14.98
C LYS A 72 5.91 -1.77 14.50
N VAL A 73 5.62 -1.63 13.20
CA VAL A 73 4.28 -1.82 12.64
C VAL A 73 3.88 -3.28 12.77
N GLU A 74 2.74 -3.53 13.41
CA GLU A 74 2.13 -4.84 13.48
C GLU A 74 1.00 -4.96 12.45
N LEU A 75 1.19 -5.83 11.47
CA LEU A 75 0.18 -6.09 10.44
C LEU A 75 -0.81 -7.15 10.92
N GLY A 76 -2.08 -6.93 10.59
CA GLY A 76 -3.15 -7.91 10.77
C GLY A 76 -3.59 -8.54 9.47
N ASN A 77 -4.89 -8.82 9.37
CA ASN A 77 -5.44 -9.47 8.20
C ASN A 77 -5.38 -8.55 6.98
N VAL A 78 -5.36 -9.15 5.78
CA VAL A 78 -5.57 -8.42 4.54
C VAL A 78 -6.97 -7.82 4.52
N VAL A 79 -7.08 -6.57 4.11
CA VAL A 79 -8.33 -5.80 4.01
C VAL A 79 -8.70 -5.60 2.55
N ASN A 80 -10.00 -5.63 2.24
CA ASN A 80 -10.47 -5.33 0.90
C ASN A 80 -10.16 -3.87 0.56
N GLU A 81 -9.53 -3.62 -0.58
CA GLU A 81 -9.20 -2.26 -1.02
C GLU A 81 -10.43 -1.32 -0.98
N ARG A 82 -11.62 -1.80 -1.38
CA ARG A 82 -12.83 -0.97 -1.38
C ARG A 82 -13.21 -0.46 0.02
N ASP A 83 -12.88 -1.23 1.05
CA ASP A 83 -13.14 -0.88 2.45
C ASP A 83 -12.01 0.00 3.03
N ALA A 84 -10.85 0.02 2.36
CA ALA A 84 -9.65 0.74 2.79
C ALA A 84 -9.41 2.09 2.08
N LEU A 85 -10.03 2.30 0.91
CA LEU A 85 -9.89 3.53 0.16
C LEU A 85 -10.43 4.74 0.94
N SER A 86 -9.58 5.77 1.05
CA SER A 86 -9.93 7.07 1.60
C SER A 86 -9.76 8.14 0.52
N ASN A 87 -10.67 9.12 0.48
CA ASN A 87 -10.61 10.27 -0.44
C ASN A 87 -9.85 11.46 0.15
N GLY A 88 -9.02 11.22 1.17
CA GLY A 88 -8.29 12.25 1.90
C GLY A 88 -6.85 12.45 1.43
N ALA A 89 -6.10 13.19 2.24
CA ALA A 89 -4.66 13.27 2.11
C ALA A 89 -4.05 11.86 2.24
N VAL A 90 -2.97 11.62 1.51
CA VAL A 90 -2.27 10.32 1.51
C VAL A 90 -0.76 10.56 1.42
N SER A 91 -0.02 9.76 2.18
CA SER A 91 1.44 9.72 2.19
C SER A 91 1.91 8.36 1.71
N TYR A 92 2.90 8.34 0.82
CA TYR A 92 3.55 7.15 0.31
C TYR A 92 5.05 7.24 0.56
N TYR A 93 5.64 6.15 1.03
CA TYR A 93 7.07 6.00 1.19
C TYR A 93 7.54 4.90 0.27
N THR A 94 8.47 5.22 -0.62
CA THR A 94 9.12 4.23 -1.48
C THR A 94 10.51 3.96 -0.92
N LEU A 95 10.70 2.73 -0.46
CA LEU A 95 11.98 2.21 -0.03
C LEU A 95 12.70 1.67 -1.26
N TYR A 96 13.89 2.20 -1.55
CA TYR A 96 14.77 1.69 -2.59
C TYR A 96 15.85 0.83 -1.92
N TYR A 97 15.90 -0.45 -2.28
CA TYR A 97 16.87 -1.40 -1.73
C TYR A 97 18.19 -1.35 -2.50
N THR A 98 19.27 -1.73 -1.83
CA THR A 98 20.63 -1.76 -2.41
C THR A 98 20.79 -2.80 -3.54
N ASP A 99 19.91 -3.80 -3.59
CA ASP A 99 19.83 -4.78 -4.68
C ASP A 99 18.98 -4.32 -5.87
N GLY A 100 18.37 -3.13 -5.78
CA GLY A 100 17.53 -2.52 -6.79
C GLY A 100 16.04 -2.82 -6.68
N GLU A 101 15.61 -3.62 -5.69
CA GLU A 101 14.17 -3.80 -5.41
C GLU A 101 13.55 -2.54 -4.81
N THR A 102 12.22 -2.42 -4.89
CA THR A 102 11.48 -1.32 -4.28
C THR A 102 10.25 -1.81 -3.53
N LEU A 103 9.95 -1.14 -2.41
CA LEU A 103 8.74 -1.37 -1.63
C LEU A 103 8.05 -0.03 -1.37
N THR A 104 6.85 0.13 -1.93
CA THR A 104 6.01 1.30 -1.61
C THR A 104 5.06 0.95 -0.48
N ILE A 105 4.99 1.82 0.53
CA ILE A 105 4.08 1.68 1.65
C ILE A 105 3.29 2.97 1.87
N SER A 106 2.08 2.84 2.41
CA SER A 106 1.26 3.99 2.80
C SER A 106 0.61 3.71 4.16
N PRO A 107 1.10 4.33 5.25
CA PRO A 107 0.45 4.26 6.55
C PRO A 107 -0.84 5.08 6.53
N GLY A 108 -1.87 4.54 7.17
CA GLY A 108 -3.17 5.16 7.37
C GLY A 108 -3.98 4.30 8.33
N HIS A 109 -5.30 4.50 8.40
CA HIS A 109 -6.17 3.60 9.17
C HIS A 109 -6.01 2.12 8.77
N TYR A 110 -5.75 1.88 7.49
CA TYR A 110 -5.20 0.63 6.99
C TYR A 110 -3.80 0.86 6.46
N PHE A 111 -2.92 -0.12 6.65
CA PHE A 111 -1.53 -0.05 6.22
C PHE A 111 -1.40 -0.66 4.83
N LYS A 112 -1.00 0.13 3.84
CA LYS A 112 -0.78 -0.35 2.47
C LYS A 112 0.68 -0.78 2.30
N ILE A 113 0.89 -1.93 1.68
CA ILE A 113 2.20 -2.40 1.21
C ILE A 113 2.07 -2.90 -0.23
N GLY A 114 2.81 -2.29 -1.15
CA GLY A 114 2.59 -2.46 -2.58
C GLY A 114 1.13 -2.16 -2.91
N ASP A 115 0.42 -3.14 -3.46
CA ASP A 115 -1.00 -3.03 -3.82
C ASP A 115 -1.95 -3.62 -2.77
N THR A 116 -1.44 -4.09 -1.63
CA THR A 116 -2.25 -4.81 -0.62
C THR A 116 -2.46 -3.95 0.63
N TYR A 117 -3.69 -3.91 1.13
CA TYR A 117 -4.05 -3.27 2.39
C TYR A 117 -4.11 -4.30 3.52
N TYR A 118 -3.62 -3.91 4.69
CA TYR A 118 -3.63 -4.71 5.90
C TYR A 118 -4.25 -3.92 7.05
N GLU A 119 -4.83 -4.62 8.01
CA GLU A 119 -5.13 -4.05 9.33
C GLU A 119 -3.83 -3.53 9.95
N PHE A 120 -3.85 -2.28 10.43
CA PHE A 120 -2.75 -1.73 11.21
C PHE A 120 -3.05 -1.95 12.70
N LYS A 121 -2.60 -3.08 13.25
CA LYS A 121 -3.05 -3.57 14.58
C LYS A 121 -2.73 -2.60 15.71
N ASN A 122 -1.54 -2.01 15.68
CA ASN A 122 -1.09 -1.04 16.68
C ASN A 122 -1.19 0.41 16.18
N TYR A 123 -2.20 0.69 15.33
CA TYR A 123 -2.49 2.04 14.83
C TYR A 123 -2.54 3.09 15.94
N ASP A 124 -3.33 2.85 17.00
CA ASP A 124 -3.50 3.82 18.09
C ASP A 124 -2.18 4.14 18.82
N GLU A 125 -1.20 3.25 18.79
CA GLU A 125 0.10 3.44 19.45
C GLU A 125 1.15 4.13 18.56
N LEU A 126 1.03 3.97 17.25
CA LEU A 126 2.05 4.41 16.28
C LEU A 126 1.60 5.55 15.39
N TRP A 127 0.30 5.78 15.21
CA TRP A 127 -0.21 6.78 14.27
C TRP A 127 0.34 8.18 14.57
N ASP A 128 0.32 8.60 15.83
CA ASP A 128 0.85 9.92 16.23
C ASP A 128 2.35 10.06 15.91
N LYS A 129 3.12 8.96 15.95
CA LYS A 129 4.54 8.97 15.58
C LYS A 129 4.74 9.12 14.09
N PHE A 130 3.86 8.54 13.26
CA PHE A 130 3.88 8.77 11.80
C PHE A 130 3.49 10.21 11.47
N VAL A 131 2.49 10.78 12.16
CA VAL A 131 2.09 12.18 12.00
C VAL A 131 3.23 13.12 12.41
N GLU A 132 3.87 12.88 13.56
CA GLU A 132 5.02 13.63 14.04
C GLU A 132 6.18 13.58 13.02
N PHE A 133 6.51 12.38 12.54
CA PHE A 133 7.55 12.18 11.53
C PHE A 133 7.26 12.96 10.25
N ASN A 134 6.00 12.98 9.79
CA ASN A 134 5.60 13.70 8.59
C ASN A 134 5.55 15.22 8.74
N SER A 135 5.49 15.72 9.98
CA SER A 135 5.42 17.16 10.26
C SER A 135 6.80 17.84 10.30
N ILE A 136 7.88 17.08 10.07
CA ILE A 136 9.25 17.60 9.99
C ILE A 136 9.47 18.45 8.71
N HIS A 137 8.59 18.32 7.72
CA HIS A 137 8.66 18.97 6.41
C HIS A 137 7.38 19.74 6.09
#